data_AF-A0A8J4QB77-F1
#
_entry.id   AF-A0A8J4QB77-F1
#
_cell.length_a   1.000
_cell.length_b   1.000
_cell.length_c   1.000
_cell.angle_alpha   90.00
_cell.angle_beta   90.00
_cell.angle_gamma   90.00
#
_symmetry.space_group_name_H-M   'P 1'
#
loop_
_entity.id
_entity.type
_entity.pdbx_description
1 polymer ?
#
loop_
_entity_poly.entity_id
_entity_poly.type
_entity_poly.pdbx_seq_one_letter_code
_entity_poly.pdbx_strand_id
1 'polypeptide(L)'
;LSGLTNHSIKGINFASGGAGILDITGQSMLTLMKFGKENTPSSSKNQKNVISLAVQILQFATVQNDLMGTMGQAAMEKFLSKSLFFISIGSNDIFAYYHSNSSLSKQAFMSNLVLTYENHLKDLLNLGARKFGLISVPPIGCPSH
;
A
#
# COMPACT_ATOMS: atom_id res chain seq x y z
N LEU A 1 -0.75 8.17 39.72
CA LEU A 1 -1.28 9.35 38.99
C LEU A 1 -0.12 10.03 38.27
N SER A 2 -0.40 10.59 37.09
CA SER A 2 0.45 11.36 36.15
C SER A 2 1.49 10.59 35.32
N GLY A 3 1.22 10.45 34.01
CA GLY A 3 2.30 10.18 33.06
C GLY A 3 1.96 9.83 31.61
N LEU A 4 0.74 9.40 31.26
CA LEU A 4 0.39 9.13 29.85
C LEU A 4 -0.40 10.31 29.29
N THR A 5 0.34 11.25 28.71
CA THR A 5 -0.16 12.37 27.94
C THR A 5 -1.10 11.87 26.83
N ASN A 6 -2.33 12.40 26.82
CA ASN A 6 -3.29 12.34 25.71
C ASN A 6 -2.67 12.97 24.45
N HIS A 7 -1.77 12.26 23.78
CA HIS A 7 -1.42 12.59 22.41
C HIS A 7 -2.55 12.06 21.51
N SER A 8 -3.47 12.97 21.19
CA SER A 8 -4.42 12.76 20.09
C SER A 8 -3.62 12.38 18.84
N ILE A 9 -3.76 11.12 18.40
CA ILE A 9 -3.17 10.65 17.15
C ILE A 9 -3.84 11.44 16.02
N LYS A 10 -3.08 12.34 15.38
CA LYS A 10 -3.58 13.19 14.30
C LYS A 10 -3.66 12.45 12.94
N GLY A 11 -3.08 11.25 12.86
CA GLY A 11 -3.08 10.39 11.68
C GLY A 11 -1.86 9.45 11.69
N ILE A 12 -1.94 8.35 10.95
CA ILE A 12 -0.86 7.38 10.79
C ILE A 12 -0.67 7.12 9.30
N ASN A 13 0.57 7.12 8.83
CA ASN A 13 0.90 6.89 7.43
C ASN A 13 1.68 5.58 7.26
N PHE A 14 1.10 4.64 6.53
CA PHE A 14 1.72 3.36 6.18
C PHE A 14 2.24 3.33 4.73
N ALA A 15 2.04 4.40 3.96
CA ALA A 15 2.34 4.40 2.53
C ALA A 15 3.85 4.27 2.24
N SER A 16 4.17 3.42 1.26
CA SER A 16 5.53 3.24 0.74
C SER A 16 5.61 3.64 -0.74
N GLY A 17 6.64 4.42 -1.09
CA GLY A 17 6.96 4.69 -2.50
C GLY A 17 7.27 3.40 -3.27
N GLY A 18 6.82 3.33 -4.52
CA GLY A 18 6.98 2.15 -5.38
C GLY A 18 6.05 0.97 -5.05
N ALA A 19 5.20 1.08 -4.02
CA ALA A 19 4.27 0.02 -3.64
C ALA A 19 3.20 -0.21 -4.71
N GLY A 20 2.80 -1.46 -4.87
CA GLY A 20 1.69 -1.86 -5.70
C GLY A 20 0.60 -2.58 -4.90
N ILE A 21 -0.51 -2.85 -5.58
CA ILE A 21 -1.56 -3.75 -5.15
C ILE A 21 -1.00 -5.18 -5.07
N LEU A 22 -0.16 -5.55 -6.04
CA LEU A 22 0.54 -6.83 -6.08
C LEU A 22 1.86 -6.75 -5.31
N ASP A 23 2.19 -7.80 -4.56
CA ASP A 23 3.41 -7.85 -3.74
C ASP A 23 4.70 -7.79 -4.57
N ILE A 24 4.64 -8.21 -5.83
CA ILE A 24 5.79 -8.26 -6.75
C ILE A 24 6.16 -6.89 -7.34
N THR A 25 5.25 -5.92 -7.34
CA THR A 25 5.37 -4.67 -8.09
C THR A 25 6.58 -3.83 -7.66
N GLY A 26 6.80 -3.72 -6.34
CA GLY A 26 7.93 -2.99 -5.79
C GLY A 26 9.30 -3.59 -6.11
N GLN A 27 9.36 -4.91 -6.26
CA GLN A 27 10.59 -5.63 -6.61
C GLN A 27 10.89 -5.52 -8.10
N SER A 28 9.85 -5.59 -8.94
CA SER A 28 9.94 -5.40 -10.39
C SER A 28 10.38 -3.98 -10.74
N MET A 29 9.79 -2.95 -10.12
CA MET A 29 10.19 -1.55 -10.34
C MET A 29 11.64 -1.28 -9.93
N LEU A 30 12.09 -1.81 -8.78
CA LEU A 30 13.49 -1.70 -8.38
C LEU A 30 14.42 -2.35 -9.40
N THR A 31 14.00 -3.47 -9.98
CA THR A 31 14.73 -4.19 -11.01
C THR A 31 14.78 -3.40 -12.32
N LEU A 32 13.66 -2.82 -12.77
CA LEU A 32 13.60 -1.94 -13.95
C LEU A 32 14.45 -0.67 -13.77
N MET A 33 14.45 -0.06 -12.59
CA MET A 33 15.33 1.08 -12.28
C MET A 33 16.82 0.72 -12.34
N LYS A 34 17.19 -0.53 -12.08
CA LYS A 34 18.57 -1.01 -12.23
C LYS A 34 18.96 -1.21 -13.70
N PHE A 35 18.02 -1.61 -14.57
CA PHE A 35 18.32 -1.82 -16.00
C PHE A 35 18.58 -0.52 -16.79
N GLY A 36 18.18 0.65 -16.26
CA GLY A 36 18.53 1.96 -16.85
C GLY A 36 19.90 2.51 -16.44
N LYS A 37 20.65 1.80 -15.58
CA LYS A 37 21.97 2.24 -15.07
C LYS A 37 22.96 1.10 -15.24
N GLU A 38 23.78 1.18 -16.29
CA GLU A 38 24.79 0.17 -16.62
C GLU A 38 25.66 -0.21 -15.40
N ASN A 39 25.78 -1.51 -15.18
CA ASN A 39 26.92 -2.20 -14.58
C ASN A 39 27.52 -1.60 -13.31
N THR A 40 26.83 -1.73 -12.17
CA THR A 40 27.51 -1.77 -10.87
C THR A 40 27.22 -3.08 -10.15
N PRO A 41 28.21 -3.99 -10.02
CA PRO A 41 28.11 -5.12 -9.14
C PRO A 41 28.31 -4.61 -7.72
N SER A 42 27.24 -4.60 -6.93
CA SER A 42 27.38 -4.28 -5.52
C SER A 42 26.32 -5.01 -4.73
N SER A 43 26.75 -6.14 -4.16
CA SER A 43 26.44 -6.50 -2.78
C SER A 43 26.37 -5.22 -1.94
N SER A 44 25.16 -4.75 -1.66
CA SER A 44 24.94 -3.59 -0.80
C SER A 44 23.63 -3.80 -0.08
N LYS A 45 23.73 -3.96 1.25
CA LYS A 45 22.68 -4.15 2.25
C LYS A 45 21.73 -2.94 2.38
N ASN A 46 21.40 -2.27 1.27
CA ASN A 46 20.49 -1.14 1.19
C ASN A 46 19.43 -1.42 0.10
N GLN A 47 18.84 -2.61 0.13
CA GLN A 47 17.64 -2.91 -0.64
C GLN A 47 16.54 -1.98 -0.11
N LYS A 48 16.11 -1.00 -0.91
CA LYS A 48 14.90 -0.23 -0.60
C LYS A 48 13.75 -1.24 -0.53
N ASN A 49 13.37 -1.63 0.69
CA ASN A 49 12.27 -2.54 0.92
C ASN A 49 10.98 -1.78 0.60
N VAL A 50 10.45 -2.01 -0.60
CA VAL A 50 9.11 -1.55 -0.94
C VAL A 50 8.12 -2.32 -0.09
N ILE A 51 7.31 -1.61 0.69
CA ILE A 51 6.29 -2.20 1.55
C ILE A 51 5.00 -2.31 0.72
N SER A 52 4.62 -3.53 0.33
CA SER A 52 3.40 -3.75 -0.47
C SER A 52 2.14 -3.36 0.29
N LEU A 53 1.02 -3.15 -0.42
CA LEU A 53 -0.25 -2.82 0.23
C LEU A 53 -0.66 -3.89 1.26
N ALA A 54 -0.41 -5.17 0.98
CA ALA A 54 -0.66 -6.25 1.92
C ALA A 54 0.08 -6.04 3.24
N VAL A 55 1.38 -5.69 3.18
CA VAL A 55 2.19 -5.43 4.38
C VAL A 55 1.74 -4.14 5.09
N GLN A 56 1.34 -3.11 4.35
CA GLN A 56 0.78 -1.89 4.96
C GLN A 56 -0.51 -2.17 5.73
N ILE A 57 -1.36 -3.08 5.23
CA ILE A 57 -2.58 -3.54 5.92
C ILE A 57 -2.22 -4.32 7.19
N LEU A 58 -1.20 -5.19 7.14
CA LEU A 58 -0.71 -5.89 8.33
C LEU A 58 -0.17 -4.92 9.39
N GLN A 59 0.58 -3.90 8.99
CA GLN A 59 1.05 -2.86 9.91
C GLN A 59 -0.12 -2.10 10.55
N PHE A 60 -1.16 -1.78 9.77
CA PHE A 60 -2.39 -1.21 10.30
C PHE A 60 -3.06 -2.15 11.30
N ALA A 61 -3.16 -3.46 11.01
CA ALA A 61 -3.72 -4.45 11.93
C ALA A 61 -2.95 -4.50 13.25
N THR A 62 -1.61 -4.44 13.24
CA THR A 62 -0.80 -4.38 14.46
C THR A 62 -1.14 -3.14 15.29
N VAL A 63 -1.11 -1.96 14.67
CA VAL A 63 -1.42 -0.70 15.36
C VAL A 63 -2.86 -0.67 15.86
N GLN A 64 -3.81 -1.22 15.09
CA GLN A 64 -5.21 -1.32 15.48
C GLN A 64 -5.36 -2.16 16.76
N ASN A 65 -4.63 -3.28 16.87
CA ASN A 65 -4.66 -4.14 18.05
C ASN A 65 -4.02 -3.46 19.27
N ASP A 66 -2.90 -2.76 19.11
CA ASP A 66 -2.24 -2.02 20.20
C ASP A 66 -3.14 -0.92 20.76
N LEU A 67 -3.81 -0.18 19.86
CA LEU A 67 -4.79 0.84 20.23
C LEU A 67 -5.99 0.21 20.92
N MET A 68 -6.52 -0.90 20.40
CA MET A 68 -7.62 -1.64 21.03
C MET A 68 -7.27 -2.09 22.44
N GLY A 69 -6.06 -2.59 22.68
CA GLY A 69 -5.58 -2.97 24.02
C GLY A 69 -5.47 -1.78 24.98
N THR A 70 -5.20 -0.58 24.46
CA THR A 70 -5.04 0.64 25.26
C THR A 70 -6.37 1.32 25.58
N MET A 71 -7.29 1.44 24.61
CA MET A 71 -8.55 2.19 24.78
C MET A 71 -9.79 1.30 24.96
N GLY A 72 -9.67 -0.01 24.72
CA GLY A 72 -10.77 -0.96 24.75
C GLY A 72 -11.57 -1.00 23.44
N GLN A 73 -12.26 -2.13 23.22
CA GLN A 73 -12.96 -2.43 21.97
C GLN A 73 -13.99 -1.36 21.57
N ALA A 74 -14.91 -0.99 22.48
CA ALA A 74 -15.98 -0.04 22.16
C ALA A 74 -15.45 1.36 21.78
N ALA A 75 -14.38 1.82 22.44
CA ALA A 75 -13.74 3.07 22.09
C ALA A 75 -13.00 2.98 20.74
N MET A 76 -12.39 1.83 20.44
CA MET A 76 -11.70 1.59 19.17
C MET A 76 -12.67 1.55 17.98
N GLU A 77 -13.81 0.85 18.11
CA GLU A 77 -14.86 0.83 17.10
C GLU A 77 -15.40 2.25 16.83
N LYS A 78 -15.64 3.03 17.89
CA LYS A 78 -16.05 4.43 17.78
C LYS A 78 -14.98 5.30 17.14
N PHE A 79 -13.70 5.05 17.42
CA PHE A 79 -12.59 5.76 16.79
C PHE A 79 -12.54 5.47 15.29
N LEU A 80 -12.51 4.19 14.89
CA LEU A 80 -12.44 3.77 13.48
C LEU A 80 -13.65 4.20 12.66
N SER A 81 -14.86 4.20 13.24
CA SER A 81 -16.07 4.70 12.55
C SER A 81 -16.01 6.20 12.21
N LYS A 82 -15.16 6.96 12.91
CA LYS A 82 -14.91 8.39 12.64
C LYS A 82 -13.70 8.63 11.74
N SER A 83 -12.75 7.71 11.71
CA SER A 83 -11.54 7.78 10.89
C SER A 83 -11.81 7.68 9.39
N LEU A 84 -10.89 8.24 8.59
CA LEU A 84 -10.90 8.21 7.13
C LEU A 84 -9.60 7.56 6.62
N PHE A 85 -9.74 6.64 5.67
CA PHE A 85 -8.66 5.86 5.09
C PHE A 85 -8.38 6.34 3.66
N PHE A 86 -7.24 6.96 3.42
CA PHE A 86 -6.82 7.34 2.08
C PHE A 86 -5.92 6.28 1.47
N ILE A 87 -6.27 5.83 0.26
CA ILE A 87 -5.50 4.80 -0.46
C ILE A 87 -5.18 5.34 -1.86
N SER A 88 -3.89 5.42 -2.18
CA SER A 88 -3.38 5.73 -3.51
C SER A 88 -2.40 4.63 -3.91
N ILE A 89 -2.82 3.78 -4.84
CA ILE A 89 -2.11 2.55 -5.21
C ILE A 89 -2.51 2.12 -6.62
N GLY A 90 -1.75 1.21 -7.25
CA GLY A 90 -2.08 0.62 -8.55
C GLY A 90 -1.28 1.18 -9.73
N SER A 91 -0.77 2.41 -9.63
CA SER A 91 0.01 3.05 -10.70
C SER A 91 1.30 2.30 -11.00
N ASN A 92 1.99 1.84 -9.96
CA ASN A 92 3.22 1.07 -10.10
C ASN A 92 2.97 -0.31 -10.73
N ASP A 93 1.83 -0.96 -10.44
CA ASP A 93 1.48 -2.26 -11.02
C ASP A 93 1.28 -2.14 -12.53
N ILE A 94 0.51 -1.11 -12.94
CA ILE A 94 0.26 -0.82 -14.36
C ILE A 94 1.57 -0.44 -15.06
N PHE A 95 2.38 0.44 -14.46
CA PHE A 95 3.67 0.82 -15.01
C PHE A 95 4.59 -0.39 -15.21
N ALA A 96 4.72 -1.25 -14.20
CA ALA A 96 5.55 -2.44 -14.26
C ALA A 96 5.05 -3.43 -15.32
N TYR A 97 3.73 -3.62 -15.46
CA TYR A 97 3.15 -4.47 -16.49
C TYR A 97 3.52 -4.00 -17.90
N TYR A 98 3.33 -2.72 -18.23
CA TYR A 98 3.63 -2.18 -19.56
C TYR A 98 5.13 -2.15 -19.92
N HIS A 99 6.01 -2.11 -18.91
CA HIS A 99 7.47 -2.16 -19.12
C HIS A 99 8.05 -3.57 -18.97
N SER A 100 7.19 -4.58 -18.79
CA SER A 100 7.59 -5.98 -18.74
C SER A 100 7.34 -6.67 -20.07
N ASN A 101 8.11 -7.71 -20.38
CA ASN A 101 7.84 -8.63 -21.48
C ASN A 101 6.78 -9.68 -21.10
N SER A 102 5.76 -9.28 -20.33
CA SER A 102 4.74 -10.21 -19.84
C SER A 102 3.91 -10.78 -20.99
N SER A 103 3.78 -12.10 -21.05
CA SER A 103 2.88 -12.80 -21.96
C SER A 103 1.42 -12.76 -21.49
N LEU A 104 1.16 -12.26 -20.28
CA LEU A 104 -0.17 -12.21 -19.70
C LEU A 104 -1.01 -11.14 -20.42
N SER A 105 -2.21 -11.50 -20.86
CA SER A 105 -3.09 -10.56 -21.54
C SER A 105 -3.46 -9.39 -20.63
N LYS A 106 -3.68 -8.21 -21.23
CA LYS A 106 -4.07 -7.00 -20.47
C LYS A 106 -5.34 -7.24 -19.64
N GLN A 107 -6.30 -7.97 -20.21
CA GLN A 107 -7.54 -8.31 -19.53
C GLN A 107 -7.28 -9.19 -18.31
N ALA A 108 -6.49 -10.25 -18.44
CA ALA A 108 -6.15 -11.12 -17.32
C ALA A 108 -5.39 -10.36 -16.23
N PHE A 109 -4.49 -9.45 -16.60
CA PHE A 109 -3.73 -8.63 -15.67
C PHE A 109 -4.67 -7.74 -14.86
N MET A 110 -5.53 -6.99 -15.55
CA MET A 110 -6.48 -6.08 -14.91
C MET A 110 -7.49 -6.82 -14.03
N SER A 111 -7.99 -7.98 -14.46
CA SER A 111 -8.87 -8.82 -13.64
C SER A 111 -8.18 -9.28 -12.36
N ASN A 112 -6.94 -9.76 -12.43
CA ASN A 112 -6.18 -10.15 -11.24
C ASN A 112 -5.91 -8.95 -10.30
N LEU A 113 -5.57 -7.80 -10.87
CA LEU A 113 -5.29 -6.58 -10.12
C LEU A 113 -6.53 -6.10 -9.34
N VAL A 114 -7.70 -6.07 -10.00
CA VAL A 114 -8.97 -5.68 -9.38
C VAL A 114 -9.38 -6.67 -8.30
N LEU A 115 -9.32 -7.97 -8.57
CA LEU A 115 -9.66 -8.99 -7.58
C LEU A 115 -8.78 -8.90 -6.32
N THR A 116 -7.47 -8.69 -6.53
CA THR A 116 -6.53 -8.52 -5.41
C THR A 116 -6.84 -7.25 -4.62
N TYR A 117 -7.15 -6.15 -5.31
CA TYR A 117 -7.51 -4.90 -4.64
C TYR A 117 -8.81 -5.01 -3.85
N GLU A 118 -9.80 -5.70 -4.40
CA GLU A 118 -11.06 -6.00 -3.70
C GLU A 118 -10.81 -6.76 -2.39
N ASN A 119 -9.92 -7.76 -2.41
CA ASN A 119 -9.56 -8.51 -1.20
C ASN A 119 -8.88 -7.61 -0.16
N HIS A 120 -7.94 -6.75 -0.56
CA HIS A 120 -7.31 -5.77 0.34
C HIS A 120 -8.32 -4.82 0.99
N LEU A 121 -9.33 -4.38 0.22
CA LEU A 121 -10.42 -3.55 0.76
C LEU A 121 -11.31 -4.33 1.74
N LYS A 122 -11.60 -5.61 1.47
CA LYS A 122 -12.31 -6.49 2.41
C LYS A 122 -11.53 -6.68 3.71
N ASP A 123 -10.22 -6.85 3.64
CA ASP A 123 -9.37 -6.99 4.83
C ASP A 123 -9.43 -5.72 5.69
N LEU A 124 -9.35 -4.54 5.08
CA LEU A 124 -9.50 -3.26 5.79
C LEU A 124 -10.89 -3.11 6.41
N LEU A 125 -11.95 -3.52 5.71
CA LEU A 125 -13.31 -3.54 6.25
C LEU A 125 -13.40 -4.49 7.47
N ASN A 126 -12.79 -5.67 7.39
CA ASN A 126 -12.74 -6.63 8.50
C ASN A 126 -11.98 -6.07 9.71
N LEU A 127 -10.96 -5.24 9.48
CA LEU A 127 -10.20 -4.55 10.53
C LEU A 127 -10.92 -3.31 11.11
N GLY A 128 -12.11 -2.98 10.62
CA GLY A 128 -12.95 -1.91 11.16
C GLY A 128 -12.90 -0.59 10.38
N ALA A 129 -12.17 -0.51 9.26
CA ALA A 129 -12.23 0.66 8.38
C ALA A 129 -13.65 0.81 7.79
N ARG A 130 -14.17 2.04 7.70
CA ARG A 130 -15.54 2.29 7.22
C ARG A 130 -15.65 3.42 6.20
N LYS A 131 -14.70 4.36 6.20
CA LYS A 131 -14.71 5.52 5.29
C LYS A 131 -13.42 5.52 4.50
N PHE A 132 -13.53 5.56 3.18
CA PHE A 132 -12.40 5.48 2.27
C PHE A 132 -12.38 6.68 1.32
N GLY A 133 -11.18 7.21 1.09
CA GLY A 133 -10.87 8.07 -0.05
C GLY A 133 -9.93 7.30 -0.98
N LEU A 134 -10.49 6.71 -2.04
CA LEU A 134 -9.72 5.96 -3.03
C LEU A 134 -9.26 6.91 -4.14
N ILE A 135 -7.95 7.07 -4.29
CA ILE A 135 -7.35 7.94 -5.30
C ILE A 135 -7.05 7.09 -6.53
N SER A 136 -7.74 7.39 -7.64
CA SER A 136 -7.56 6.68 -8.91
C SER A 136 -6.14 6.80 -9.44
N VAL A 137 -5.72 5.80 -10.21
CA VAL A 137 -4.45 5.83 -10.94
C VAL A 137 -4.52 6.95 -11.99
N PRO A 138 -3.57 7.91 -11.99
CA PRO A 138 -3.53 8.94 -13.01
C PRO A 138 -3.29 8.32 -14.40
N PRO A 139 -3.71 8.97 -15.51
CA PRO A 139 -3.40 8.50 -16.85
C PRO A 139 -1.90 8.25 -17.01
N ILE A 140 -1.51 6.98 -17.17
CA ILE A 140 -0.12 6.60 -17.43
C ILE A 140 0.06 6.61 -18.95
N GLY A 141 0.61 7.69 -19.50
CA GLY A 141 0.88 7.76 -20.94
C GLY A 141 0.87 9.13 -21.63
N CYS A 142 1.15 10.26 -20.96
CA CYS A 142 1.37 11.50 -21.69
C CYS A 142 2.83 11.57 -22.20
N PRO A 143 3.09 11.61 -23.53
CA PRO A 143 4.31 12.23 -24.00
C PRO A 143 4.26 13.71 -23.62
N SER A 144 5.37 14.24 -23.11
CA SER A 144 5.62 15.66 -23.21
C SER A 144 5.62 16.01 -24.70
N HIS A 145 4.57 16.70 -25.14
CA HIS A 145 4.53 17.43 -26.39
C HIS A 145 4.34 18.90 -26.07
#